data_AF-Q8HZ88-F1
#
_entry.id   AF-Q8HZ88-F1
#
_cell.length_a   1.000
_cell.length_b   1.000
_cell.length_c   1.000
_cell.angle_alpha   90.00
_cell.angle_beta   90.00
_cell.angle_gamma   90.00
#
_symmetry.space_group_name_H-M   'P 1'
#
loop_
_entity.id
_entity.type
_entity.pdbx_description
1 polymer ?
#
loop_
_entity_poly.entity_id
_entity_poly.type
_entity_poly.pdbx_seq_one_letter_code
_entity_poly.pdbx_strand_id
1 'polypeptide(L)'
;SRVLERYLLEAKEAENITTGCAEHCSLNENITVPDTKVNFYAWKRMEVRQQAVEVWQGLALLSEAVLRGQALLVNSSQPWEPLQLHVDKAVSGLRSLTTLLRALGAQKEAISPPDAASAAPLRTITADTFRKL
;
A
#
# COMPACT_ATOMS: atom_id res chain seq x y z
N SER A 1 -10.94 3.97 -16.34
CA SER A 1 -12.01 3.35 -15.51
C SER A 1 -12.18 4.22 -14.27
N ARG A 2 -13.37 4.80 -14.06
CA ARG A 2 -13.61 5.80 -13.00
C ARG A 2 -13.48 5.23 -11.58
N VAL A 3 -13.61 3.91 -11.41
CA VAL A 3 -13.57 3.24 -10.09
C VAL A 3 -12.17 3.25 -9.50
N LEU A 4 -11.16 2.80 -10.27
CA LEU A 4 -9.76 2.80 -9.80
C LEU A 4 -9.18 4.21 -9.71
N GLU A 5 -9.57 5.08 -10.64
CA GLU A 5 -9.13 6.47 -10.71
C GLU A 5 -9.44 7.25 -9.42
N ARG A 6 -10.59 6.98 -8.79
CA ARG A 6 -10.94 7.58 -7.50
C ARG A 6 -9.85 7.35 -6.43
N TYR A 7 -9.39 6.11 -6.28
CA TYR A 7 -8.39 5.78 -5.25
C TYR A 7 -7.02 6.36 -5.57
N LEU A 8 -6.67 6.46 -6.86
CA LEU A 8 -5.44 7.14 -7.30
C LEU A 8 -5.46 8.63 -6.96
N LEU A 9 -6.60 9.29 -7.15
CA LEU A 9 -6.77 10.71 -6.79
C LEU A 9 -6.76 10.92 -5.28
N GLU A 10 -7.42 10.05 -4.50
CA GLU A 10 -7.39 10.08 -3.04
C GLU A 10 -5.96 9.88 -2.49
N ALA A 11 -5.17 8.98 -3.08
CA ALA A 11 -3.78 8.75 -2.72
C ALA A 11 -2.87 9.94 -3.09
N LYS A 12 -3.05 10.53 -4.29
CA LYS A 12 -2.30 11.72 -4.71
C LYS A 12 -2.56 12.92 -3.79
N GLU A 13 -3.80 13.10 -3.35
CA GLU A 13 -4.13 14.14 -2.38
C GLU A 13 -3.48 13.87 -1.02
N ALA A 14 -3.50 12.62 -0.54
CA ALA A 14 -2.83 12.24 0.70
C ALA A 14 -1.31 12.53 0.65
N GLU A 15 -0.64 12.17 -0.45
CA GLU A 15 0.78 12.49 -0.68
C GLU A 15 1.02 14.00 -0.58
N ASN A 16 0.23 14.82 -1.29
CA ASN A 16 0.34 16.28 -1.27
C ASN A 16 0.21 16.85 0.15
N ILE A 17 -0.78 16.39 0.91
CA ILE A 17 -0.99 16.80 2.30
C ILE A 17 0.24 16.44 3.14
N THR A 18 0.73 15.20 3.08
CA THR A 18 1.91 14.78 3.88
C THR A 18 3.22 15.52 3.57
N THR A 19 3.34 16.18 2.40
CA THR A 19 4.50 17.04 2.13
C THR A 19 4.61 18.20 3.13
N GLY A 20 3.48 18.80 3.54
CA GLY A 20 3.41 19.97 4.42
C GLY A 20 3.58 19.70 5.92
N CYS A 21 3.72 18.43 6.32
CA CYS A 21 3.58 18.00 7.71
C CYS A 21 4.85 18.10 8.59
N ALA A 22 6.00 18.48 8.02
CA ALA A 22 7.28 18.63 8.73
C ALA A 22 7.54 17.48 9.75
N GLU A 23 7.84 17.82 11.01
CA GLU A 23 8.11 16.86 12.09
C GLU A 23 6.84 16.17 12.65
N HIS A 24 5.65 16.69 12.35
CA HIS A 24 4.38 16.16 12.86
C HIS A 24 3.95 14.84 12.18
N CYS A 25 4.67 14.41 11.14
CA CYS A 25 4.41 13.18 10.40
C CYS A 25 5.36 12.03 10.73
N SER A 26 6.11 12.12 11.84
CA SER A 26 6.88 10.99 12.34
C SER A 26 5.97 9.84 12.74
N LEU A 27 6.30 8.61 12.30
CA LEU A 27 5.67 7.37 12.80
C LEU A 27 6.29 6.93 14.12
N ASN A 28 7.44 7.48 14.53
CA ASN A 28 8.22 7.09 15.71
C ASN A 28 8.71 5.63 15.72
N GLU A 29 8.44 4.88 14.65
CA GLU A 29 8.93 3.53 14.41
C GLU A 29 9.04 3.26 12.90
N ASN A 30 9.81 2.24 12.54
CA ASN A 30 9.94 1.78 11.16
C ASN A 30 8.81 0.80 10.81
N ILE A 31 7.89 1.22 9.96
CA ILE A 31 6.85 0.36 9.38
C ILE A 31 7.37 -0.26 8.08
N THR A 32 7.19 -1.56 7.90
CA THR A 32 7.53 -2.24 6.64
C THR A 32 6.43 -2.01 5.62
N VAL A 33 6.80 -1.56 4.42
CA VAL A 33 5.89 -1.27 3.29
C VAL A 33 6.38 -1.97 2.02
N PRO A 34 5.50 -2.26 1.04
CA PRO A 34 5.94 -2.84 -0.23
C PRO A 34 6.84 -1.86 -1.01
N ASP A 35 7.84 -2.39 -1.71
CA ASP A 35 8.58 -1.62 -2.71
C ASP A 35 7.71 -1.44 -3.96
N THR A 36 7.33 -0.20 -4.25
CA THR A 36 6.45 0.16 -5.37
C THR A 36 7.19 0.36 -6.69
N LYS A 37 8.52 0.22 -6.72
CA LYS A 37 9.33 0.40 -7.94
C LYS A 37 9.07 -0.73 -8.95
N VAL A 38 8.59 -0.34 -10.13
CA VAL A 38 8.38 -1.25 -11.25
C VAL A 38 9.42 -1.01 -12.34
N ASN A 39 10.21 -2.04 -12.66
CA ASN A 39 11.02 -2.03 -13.88
C ASN A 39 10.12 -2.45 -15.06
N PHE A 40 9.73 -1.50 -15.91
CA PHE A 40 8.80 -1.77 -17.01
C PHE A 40 9.28 -2.82 -18.02
N TYR A 41 10.60 -2.94 -18.25
CA TYR A 41 11.14 -3.95 -19.16
C TYR A 41 10.98 -5.36 -18.58
N ALA A 42 11.33 -5.55 -17.31
CA ALA A 42 11.15 -6.82 -16.63
C ALA A 42 9.66 -7.14 -16.41
N TRP A 43 8.87 -6.16 -15.98
CA TRP A 43 7.45 -6.31 -15.69
C TRP A 43 6.67 -6.82 -16.90
N LYS A 44 6.87 -6.24 -18.08
CA LYS A 44 6.17 -6.67 -19.32
C LYS A 44 6.50 -8.11 -19.75
N ARG A 45 7.65 -8.64 -19.31
CA ARG A 45 8.12 -10.00 -19.63
C ARG A 45 7.80 -11.02 -18.54
N MET A 46 7.31 -10.55 -17.40
CA MET A 46 6.90 -11.37 -16.27
C MET A 46 5.56 -12.05 -16.57
N GLU A 47 5.37 -13.26 -16.05
CA GLU A 47 4.09 -13.94 -16.13
C GLU A 47 2.98 -13.13 -15.45
N VAL A 48 1.79 -13.10 -16.07
CA VAL A 48 0.63 -12.37 -15.53
C VAL A 48 0.25 -12.88 -14.13
N ARG A 49 0.40 -14.19 -13.88
CA ARG A 49 0.22 -14.78 -12.54
C ARG A 49 1.18 -14.15 -11.53
N GLN A 50 2.46 -14.03 -11.87
CA GLN A 50 3.47 -13.44 -10.99
C GLN A 50 3.20 -11.96 -10.74
N GLN A 51 2.77 -11.20 -11.76
CA GLN A 51 2.30 -9.81 -11.57
C GLN A 51 1.12 -9.74 -10.58
N ALA A 52 0.15 -10.65 -10.70
CA ALA A 52 -1.00 -10.71 -9.79
C ALA A 52 -0.57 -11.05 -8.35
N VAL A 53 0.41 -11.94 -8.18
CA VAL A 53 1.01 -12.27 -6.88
C VAL A 53 1.68 -11.04 -6.26
N GLU A 54 2.52 -10.33 -7.02
CA GLU A 54 3.22 -9.13 -6.52
C GLU A 54 2.23 -8.04 -6.09
N VAL A 55 1.18 -7.79 -6.90
CA VAL A 55 0.15 -6.80 -6.57
C VAL A 55 -0.66 -7.22 -5.34
N TRP A 56 -1.06 -8.50 -5.25
CA TRP A 56 -1.88 -9.00 -4.14
C TRP A 56 -1.11 -8.96 -2.81
N GLN A 57 0.12 -9.46 -2.79
CA GLN A 57 0.96 -9.45 -1.60
C GLN A 57 1.36 -8.03 -1.20
N GLY A 58 1.67 -7.18 -2.17
CA GLY A 58 1.95 -5.76 -1.93
C GLY A 58 0.78 -5.02 -1.32
N LEU A 59 -0.44 -5.24 -1.83
CA LEU A 59 -1.65 -4.61 -1.28
C LEU A 59 -1.97 -5.09 0.15
N ALA A 60 -1.74 -6.38 0.43
CA ALA A 60 -1.91 -6.94 1.77
C ALA A 60 -0.96 -6.27 2.76
N LEU A 61 0.34 -6.22 2.43
CA LEU A 61 1.35 -5.56 3.26
C LEU A 61 1.06 -4.06 3.45
N LEU A 62 0.63 -3.37 2.39
CA LEU A 62 0.26 -1.95 2.47
C LEU A 62 -0.94 -1.74 3.40
N SER A 63 -1.92 -2.65 3.38
CA SER A 63 -3.08 -2.59 4.27
C SER A 63 -2.67 -2.71 5.75
N GLU A 64 -1.75 -3.61 6.07
CA GLU A 64 -1.19 -3.74 7.42
C GLU A 64 -0.41 -2.49 7.84
N ALA A 65 0.41 -1.95 6.93
CA ALA A 65 1.20 -0.76 7.17
C ALA A 65 0.33 0.47 7.47
N VAL A 66 -0.73 0.70 6.68
CA VAL A 66 -1.65 1.82 6.88
C VAL A 66 -2.46 1.66 8.17
N LEU A 67 -2.90 0.45 8.51
CA LEU A 67 -3.57 0.20 9.80
C LEU A 67 -2.64 0.46 10.99
N ARG A 68 -1.36 0.07 10.89
CA ARG A 68 -0.36 0.35 11.90
C ARG A 68 -0.08 1.85 12.02
N GLY A 69 0.05 2.55 10.89
CA GLY A 69 0.13 4.01 10.85
C GLY A 69 -1.07 4.69 11.51
N GLN A 70 -2.29 4.23 11.22
CA GLN A 70 -3.51 4.74 11.86
C GLN A 70 -3.47 4.58 13.39
N ALA A 71 -3.06 3.42 13.89
CA ALA A 71 -2.96 3.18 15.32
C ALA A 71 -1.93 4.12 16.00
N LEU A 72 -0.80 4.38 15.35
CA LEU A 72 0.20 5.34 15.84
C LEU A 72 -0.32 6.77 15.84
N LEU A 73 -1.07 7.16 14.79
CA LEU A 73 -1.66 8.49 14.69
C LEU A 73 -2.67 8.76 15.81
N VAL A 74 -3.54 7.79 16.09
CA VAL A 74 -4.55 7.87 17.16
C VAL A 74 -3.90 7.97 18.54
N ASN A 75 -2.75 7.33 18.74
CA ASN A 75 -2.02 7.35 19.99
C ASN A 75 -1.03 8.53 20.13
N SER A 76 -0.94 9.40 19.11
CA SER A 76 -0.05 10.56 19.14
C SER A 76 -0.59 11.66 20.05
N SER A 77 0.28 12.25 20.85
CA SER A 77 -0.02 13.43 21.67
C SER A 77 -0.16 14.73 20.85
N GLN A 78 0.22 14.72 19.57
CA GLN A 78 0.03 15.82 18.62
C GLN A 78 -0.57 15.30 17.31
N PRO A 79 -1.87 14.98 17.26
CA PRO A 79 -2.52 14.52 16.05
C PRO A 79 -2.60 15.68 15.04
N TRP A 80 -2.09 15.46 13.83
CA TRP A 80 -2.27 16.40 12.73
C TRP A 80 -3.60 16.12 12.04
N GLU A 81 -4.64 16.92 12.34
CA GLU A 81 -6.03 16.69 11.90
C GLU A 81 -6.19 16.41 10.39
N PRO A 82 -5.50 17.11 9.46
CA PRO A 82 -5.59 16.81 8.04
C PRO A 82 -5.18 15.37 7.70
N LEU A 83 -4.18 14.82 8.40
CA LEU A 83 -3.67 13.48 8.16
C LEU A 83 -4.69 12.39 8.48
N GLN A 84 -5.45 12.57 9.56
CA GLN A 84 -6.41 11.58 10.04
C GLN A 84 -7.45 11.26 8.97
N LEU A 85 -8.00 12.29 8.32
CA LEU A 85 -8.96 12.12 7.24
C LEU A 85 -8.37 11.30 6.07
N HIS A 86 -7.12 11.53 5.72
CA HIS A 86 -6.46 10.83 4.61
C HIS A 86 -6.12 9.38 4.96
N VAL A 87 -5.71 9.12 6.21
CA VAL A 87 -5.48 7.75 6.70
C VAL A 87 -6.78 6.96 6.73
N ASP A 88 -7.89 7.54 7.20
CA ASP A 88 -9.21 6.88 7.22
C ASP A 88 -9.69 6.55 5.80
N LYS A 89 -9.48 7.47 4.85
CA LYS A 89 -9.75 7.22 3.42
C LYS A 89 -8.86 6.10 2.88
N ALA A 90 -7.57 6.08 3.21
CA ALA A 90 -6.65 5.02 2.79
C ALA A 90 -7.09 3.65 3.32
N VAL A 91 -7.44 3.54 4.60
CA VAL A 91 -7.97 2.28 5.19
C VAL A 91 -9.22 1.81 4.45
N SER A 92 -10.17 2.72 4.16
CA SER A 92 -11.39 2.41 3.42
C SER A 92 -11.11 2.00 1.97
N GLY A 93 -10.21 2.72 1.30
CA GLY A 93 -9.79 2.50 -0.07
C GLY A 93 -9.10 1.16 -0.24
N LEU A 94 -8.15 0.82 0.64
CA LEU A 94 -7.43 -0.46 0.62
C LEU A 94 -8.36 -1.65 0.85
N ARG A 95 -9.34 -1.54 1.75
CA ARG A 95 -10.39 -2.57 1.93
C ARG A 95 -11.21 -2.78 0.65
N SER A 96 -11.57 -1.68 0.00
CA SER A 96 -12.34 -1.72 -1.25
C SER A 96 -11.52 -2.30 -2.40
N LEU A 97 -10.26 -1.88 -2.55
CA LEU A 97 -9.31 -2.42 -3.53
C LEU A 97 -9.04 -3.91 -3.31
N THR A 98 -8.89 -4.35 -2.06
CA THR A 98 -8.73 -5.77 -1.72
C THR A 98 -9.92 -6.60 -2.21
N THR A 99 -11.13 -6.07 -2.04
CA THR A 99 -12.36 -6.73 -2.49
C THR A 99 -12.44 -6.78 -4.03
N LEU A 100 -12.08 -5.67 -4.70
CA LEU A 100 -12.03 -5.60 -6.17
C LEU A 100 -10.99 -6.56 -6.76
N LEU A 101 -9.77 -6.58 -6.23
CA LEU A 101 -8.71 -7.48 -6.70
C LEU A 101 -9.04 -8.95 -6.45
N ARG A 102 -9.70 -9.27 -5.34
CA ARG A 102 -10.21 -10.61 -5.07
C ARG A 102 -11.22 -11.03 -6.15
N ALA A 103 -12.17 -10.16 -6.48
CA ALA A 103 -13.17 -10.43 -7.53
C ALA A 103 -12.54 -10.60 -8.92
N LEU A 104 -11.40 -9.94 -9.18
CA LEU A 104 -10.61 -10.09 -10.40
C LEU A 104 -9.69 -11.33 -10.41
N GLY A 105 -9.68 -12.12 -9.33
CA GLY A 105 -8.91 -13.38 -9.26
C GLY A 105 -7.47 -13.23 -8.78
N ALA A 106 -7.01 -12.04 -8.40
CA ALA A 106 -5.62 -11.82 -7.96
C ALA A 106 -5.25 -12.68 -6.73
N GLN A 107 -6.20 -12.86 -5.80
CA GLN A 107 -6.01 -13.75 -4.65
C GLN A 107 -5.82 -15.22 -5.07
N LYS A 108 -6.60 -15.69 -6.05
CA LYS A 108 -6.55 -17.08 -6.50
C LYS A 108 -5.21 -17.39 -7.15
N GLU A 109 -4.72 -16.47 -7.98
CA GLU A 109 -3.39 -16.57 -8.58
C GLU A 109 -2.28 -16.55 -7.51
N ALA A 110 -2.42 -15.72 -6.48
CA ALA A 110 -1.45 -15.61 -5.37
C ALA A 110 -1.41 -16.82 -4.41
N ILE A 111 -2.52 -17.55 -4.25
CA ILE A 111 -2.62 -18.72 -3.35
C ILE A 111 -2.30 -20.03 -4.08
N SER A 112 -2.36 -20.03 -5.42
CA SER A 112 -1.98 -21.21 -6.19
C SER A 112 -0.52 -21.60 -5.88
N PRO A 113 -0.23 -22.88 -5.57
CA PRO A 113 1.10 -23.31 -5.19
C PRO A 113 2.07 -22.94 -6.33
N PRO A 114 3.18 -22.26 -6.03
CA PRO A 114 4.15 -21.94 -7.05
C PRO A 114 4.73 -23.25 -7.60
N ASP A 115 4.92 -23.33 -8.92
CA ASP A 115 5.89 -24.28 -9.46
C ASP A 115 7.22 -24.01 -8.74
N ALA A 116 7.82 -25.05 -8.20
CA ALA A 116 8.74 -25.05 -7.06
C ALA A 116 10.07 -24.27 -7.20
N ALA A 117 10.18 -23.34 -8.16
CA ALA A 117 11.44 -22.70 -8.54
C ALA A 117 11.47 -21.16 -8.55
N SER A 118 10.38 -20.39 -8.38
CA SER A 118 10.46 -18.94 -8.75
C SER A 118 9.64 -17.90 -7.98
N ALA A 119 9.14 -18.15 -6.78
CA ALA A 119 8.56 -17.06 -5.98
C ALA A 119 9.67 -16.24 -5.32
N ALA A 120 10.22 -15.25 -6.03
CA ALA A 120 11.07 -14.24 -5.40
C ALA A 120 10.26 -13.52 -4.30
N PRO A 121 10.80 -13.34 -3.09
CA PRO A 121 10.09 -12.66 -2.02
C PRO A 121 9.65 -11.26 -2.44
N LEU A 122 8.47 -10.83 -1.97
CA LEU A 122 8.01 -9.44 -2.13
C LEU A 122 9.12 -8.50 -1.64
N ARG A 123 9.51 -7.55 -2.51
CA ARG A 123 10.48 -6.52 -2.13
C ARG A 123 9.81 -5.55 -1.18
N THR A 124 10.51 -5.21 -0.09
CA THR A 124 9.99 -4.33 0.96
C THR A 124 11.00 -3.24 1.28
N ILE A 125 10.48 -2.13 1.78
CA ILE A 125 11.26 -1.01 2.33
C ILE A 125 10.65 -0.60 3.67
N THR A 126 11.31 0.28 4.41
CA THR A 126 10.78 0.82 5.66
C THR A 126 10.33 2.27 5.50
N ALA A 127 9.21 2.64 6.12
CA ALA A 127 8.71 3.99 6.27
C ALA A 127 8.73 4.39 7.76
N ASP A 128 9.37 5.52 8.05
CA ASP A 128 9.48 6.15 9.38
C ASP A 128 8.62 7.41 9.50
N THR A 129 8.00 7.85 8.40
CA THR A 129 7.15 9.02 8.32
C THR A 129 5.90 8.73 7.46
N PHE A 130 4.80 9.41 7.76
CA PHE A 130 3.57 9.37 6.94
C PHE A 130 3.76 9.90 5.53
N ARG A 131 4.79 10.72 5.28
CA ARG A 131 5.15 11.15 3.92
C ARG A 131 5.64 9.99 3.05
N LYS A 132 6.30 9.00 3.68
CA LYS A 132 6.89 7.85 3.00
C LYS A 132 5.94 6.65 2.93
N LEU A 133 4.98 6.57 3.86
CA LEU A 133 3.91 5.57 3.89
C LEU A 133 2.83 5.88 2.86
#